data_AF-A0A3M2CT71-F1
#
_entry.id   AF-A0A3M2CT71-F1
#
_cell.length_a   1.000
_cell.length_b   1.000
_cell.length_c   1.000
_cell.angle_alpha   90.00
_cell.angle_beta   90.00
_cell.angle_gamma   90.00
#
_symmetry.space_group_name_H-M   'P 1'
#
loop_
_entity.id
_entity.type
_entity.pdbx_description
1 polymer ?
#
loop_
_entity_poly.entity_id
_entity_poly.type
_entity_poly.pdbx_seq_one_letter_code
_entity_poly.pdbx_strand_id
1 'polypeptide(L)'
;MFRAARLILIVAIAALSVGMLAFIGWSALGGRVRVFTDADTIRTPADGAPVRDILWQPARRAPDPINSNADDYEPRLSADGLTLYFVRGKPGGGADLYTARRTPDGWTEPAPLGAINDPGADDLGPEPSPDGRSLYFYSDRAGGLGGYDLWVARRSSDGSWLAPVNLGPAVNS
;
A
#
# COMPACT_ATOMS: atom_id res chain seq x y z
N MET A 1 -8.41 50.57 -29.48
CA MET A 1 -7.49 49.41 -29.55
C MET A 1 -6.68 49.17 -28.26
N PHE A 2 -6.28 50.17 -27.49
CA PHE A 2 -5.41 49.99 -26.30
C PHE A 2 -6.01 49.25 -25.08
N ARG A 3 -7.33 49.18 -24.92
CA ARG A 3 -7.97 48.53 -23.76
C ARG A 3 -7.97 47.00 -23.84
N ALA A 4 -8.11 46.42 -25.04
CA ALA A 4 -8.13 44.97 -25.24
C ALA A 4 -6.73 44.35 -25.02
N ALA A 5 -5.67 45.00 -25.53
CA ALA A 5 -4.29 44.55 -25.31
C ALA A 5 -3.89 44.55 -23.83
N ARG A 6 -4.35 45.55 -23.06
CA ARG A 6 -4.10 45.64 -21.62
C ARG A 6 -4.83 44.55 -20.82
N LEU A 7 -6.05 44.19 -21.23
CA LEU A 7 -6.82 43.10 -20.60
C LEU A 7 -6.19 41.73 -20.90
N ILE A 8 -5.77 41.49 -22.14
CA ILE A 8 -5.08 40.25 -22.54
C ILE A 8 -3.77 40.08 -21.77
N LEU A 9 -2.99 41.16 -21.60
CA LEU A 9 -1.75 41.13 -20.83
C LEU A 9 -1.98 40.82 -19.34
N ILE A 10 -3.02 41.39 -18.73
CA ILE A 10 -3.37 41.12 -17.32
C ILE A 10 -3.79 39.65 -17.13
N VAL A 11 -4.61 39.12 -18.03
CA VAL A 11 -5.05 37.72 -17.98
C VAL A 11 -3.87 36.76 -18.20
N ALA A 12 -2.95 37.08 -19.11
CA ALA A 12 -1.74 36.28 -19.33
C ALA A 12 -0.81 36.26 -18.11
N ILE A 13 -0.59 37.40 -17.47
CA ILE A 13 0.21 37.49 -16.23
C ILE A 13 -0.47 36.71 -15.09
N ALA A 14 -1.79 36.81 -14.95
CA ALA A 14 -2.54 36.07 -13.94
C ALA A 14 -2.46 34.55 -14.16
N ALA A 15 -2.60 34.09 -15.41
CA ALA A 15 -2.49 32.67 -15.76
C ALA A 15 -1.08 32.11 -15.52
N LEU A 16 -0.02 32.86 -15.85
CA LEU A 16 1.36 32.50 -15.54
C LEU A 16 1.63 32.46 -14.04
N SER A 17 1.02 33.38 -13.29
CA SER A 17 1.16 33.46 -11.83
C SER A 17 0.46 32.30 -11.12
N VAL A 18 -0.74 31.91 -11.57
CA VAL A 18 -1.45 30.71 -11.06
C VAL A 18 -0.70 29.44 -11.45
N GLY A 19 -0.20 29.33 -12.68
CA GLY A 19 0.64 28.21 -13.11
C GLY A 19 1.93 28.10 -12.30
N MET A 20 2.58 29.22 -12.01
CA MET A 20 3.80 29.26 -11.19
C MET A 20 3.51 28.96 -9.72
N LEU A 21 2.41 29.44 -9.15
CA LEU A 21 1.99 29.08 -7.79
C LEU A 21 1.55 27.62 -7.69
N ALA A 22 0.92 27.06 -8.71
CA ALA A 22 0.60 25.63 -8.79
C ALA A 22 1.87 24.78 -8.94
N PHE A 23 2.86 25.25 -9.72
CA PHE A 23 4.16 24.59 -9.84
C PHE A 23 4.98 24.68 -8.56
N ILE A 24 5.02 25.84 -7.90
CA ILE A 24 5.67 26.03 -6.59
C ILE A 24 4.95 25.20 -5.53
N GLY A 25 3.61 25.18 -5.54
CA GLY A 25 2.81 24.32 -4.67
C GLY A 25 3.11 22.85 -4.93
N TRP A 26 3.20 22.41 -6.19
CA TRP A 26 3.59 21.06 -6.56
C TRP A 26 5.06 20.75 -6.24
N SER A 27 5.99 21.70 -6.35
CA SER A 27 7.40 21.45 -6.03
C SER A 27 7.66 21.51 -4.52
N ALA A 28 6.92 22.34 -3.80
CA ALA A 28 7.04 22.51 -2.35
C ALA A 28 6.20 21.47 -1.56
N LEU A 29 5.15 20.91 -2.16
CA LEU A 29 4.27 19.90 -1.54
C LEU A 29 4.29 18.53 -2.26
N GLY A 30 4.87 18.43 -3.46
CA GLY A 30 4.70 17.31 -4.38
C GLY A 30 5.98 16.57 -4.77
N GLY A 31 7.06 16.72 -4.01
CA GLY A 31 7.83 15.52 -3.71
C GLY A 31 7.01 14.76 -2.67
N ARG A 32 6.39 13.61 -3.02
CA ARG A 32 5.84 12.70 -1.99
C ARG A 32 6.92 12.62 -0.91
N VAL A 33 6.66 13.15 0.29
CA VAL A 33 7.60 12.98 1.41
C VAL A 33 7.72 11.48 1.53
N ARG A 34 8.85 10.94 1.08
CA ARG A 34 9.05 9.49 1.02
C ARG A 34 9.32 9.05 2.43
N VAL A 35 8.32 9.03 3.29
CA VAL A 35 8.51 8.53 4.64
C VAL A 35 8.86 7.05 4.56
N PHE A 36 9.83 6.66 5.36
CA PHE A 36 10.22 5.27 5.53
C PHE A 36 10.14 4.95 7.02
N THR A 37 10.04 3.67 7.34
CA THR A 37 10.15 3.19 8.71
C THR A 37 11.34 2.26 8.87
N ASP A 38 12.01 2.38 10.02
CA ASP A 38 13.04 1.46 10.50
C ASP A 38 12.45 0.36 11.42
N ALA A 39 11.16 0.06 11.24
CA ALA A 39 10.30 -0.74 12.11
C ALA A 39 9.87 -0.05 13.44
N ASP A 40 10.65 0.90 13.95
CA ASP A 40 10.40 1.55 15.25
C ASP A 40 9.84 2.97 15.12
N THR A 41 10.18 3.70 14.06
CA THR A 41 9.79 5.10 13.87
C THR A 41 9.39 5.39 12.42
N ILE A 42 8.48 6.35 12.22
CA ILE A 42 8.20 6.92 10.89
C ILE A 42 9.12 8.12 10.73
N ARG A 43 9.95 8.13 9.69
CA ARG A 43 10.93 9.20 9.46
C ARG A 43 10.80 9.76 8.06
N THR A 44 11.04 11.07 7.93
CA THR A 44 11.40 11.64 6.64
C THR A 44 12.86 11.28 6.34
N PRO A 45 13.20 10.79 5.14
CA PRO A 45 14.57 10.49 4.75
C PRO A 45 15.36 11.79 4.79
N ALA A 46 16.46 11.79 5.54
CA ALA A 46 17.43 12.87 5.46
C ALA A 46 18.22 12.71 4.16
N ASP A 47 18.30 13.77 3.36
CA ASP A 47 19.17 13.79 2.19
C ASP A 47 20.61 13.49 2.63
N GLY A 48 21.24 12.49 2.01
CA GLY A 48 22.61 12.09 2.32
C GLY A 48 22.79 11.26 3.59
N ALA A 49 21.75 10.60 4.11
CA ALA A 49 21.90 9.67 5.23
C ALA A 49 22.96 8.57 4.91
N PRO A 50 24.00 8.39 5.75
CA PRO A 50 24.99 7.36 5.54
C PRO A 50 24.37 5.97 5.69
N VAL A 51 24.86 5.01 4.90
CA VAL A 51 24.54 3.59 5.08
C VAL A 51 24.90 3.21 6.52
N ARG A 52 23.91 2.74 7.28
CA ARG A 52 24.13 2.24 8.64
C ARG A 52 24.26 0.73 8.57
N ASP A 53 25.23 0.19 9.30
CA ASP A 53 25.27 -1.24 9.59
C ASP A 53 24.03 -1.59 10.42
N ILE A 54 23.07 -2.26 9.79
CA ILE A 54 21.93 -2.83 10.51
C ILE A 54 22.45 -4.07 11.22
N LEU A 55 22.86 -3.89 12.47
CA LEU A 55 23.07 -5.01 13.39
C LEU A 55 21.70 -5.59 13.72
N TRP A 56 21.44 -6.81 13.27
CA TRP A 56 20.25 -7.56 13.64
C TRP A 56 20.12 -7.59 15.17
N GLN A 57 18.99 -7.14 15.68
CA GLN A 57 18.64 -7.27 17.08
C GLN A 57 17.90 -8.60 17.31
N PRO A 58 17.88 -9.13 18.55
CA PRO A 58 17.01 -10.24 18.89
C PRO A 58 15.56 -9.93 18.51
N ALA A 59 14.86 -10.93 17.96
CA ALA A 59 13.45 -10.79 17.62
C ALA A 59 12.64 -10.38 18.86
N ARG A 60 11.77 -9.39 18.69
CA ARG A 60 10.82 -8.96 19.71
C ARG A 60 9.41 -9.24 19.21
N ARG A 61 8.51 -9.59 20.13
CA ARG A 61 7.08 -9.68 19.82
C ARG A 61 6.63 -8.34 19.24
N ALA A 62 5.80 -8.37 18.19
CA ALA A 62 5.16 -7.16 17.70
C ALA A 62 4.37 -6.48 18.85
N PRO A 63 4.25 -5.16 18.88
CA PRO A 63 3.38 -4.51 19.87
C PRO A 63 1.91 -4.82 19.58
N ASP A 64 1.07 -4.65 20.60
CA ASP A 64 -0.38 -4.64 20.40
C ASP A 64 -0.77 -3.44 19.49
N PRO A 65 -1.85 -3.54 18.70
CA PRO A 65 -2.85 -4.63 18.65
C PRO A 65 -2.56 -5.72 17.62
N ILE A 66 -1.34 -5.80 17.06
CA ILE A 66 -1.07 -6.69 15.92
C ILE A 66 -1.32 -8.17 16.25
N ASN A 67 -0.82 -8.63 17.40
CA ASN A 67 -0.89 -10.04 17.76
C ASN A 67 -2.28 -10.41 18.28
N SER A 68 -2.76 -11.57 17.86
CA SER A 68 -4.00 -12.16 18.35
C SER A 68 -3.77 -13.57 18.93
N ASN A 69 -4.84 -14.24 19.35
CA ASN A 69 -4.82 -15.66 19.69
C ASN A 69 -5.07 -16.57 18.47
N ALA A 70 -5.21 -15.98 17.27
CA ALA A 70 -5.33 -16.73 16.02
C ALA A 70 -3.94 -17.05 15.43
N ASP A 71 -3.93 -17.91 14.42
CA ASP A 71 -2.72 -18.19 13.64
C ASP A 71 -2.47 -17.02 12.69
N ASP A 72 -1.39 -16.27 12.94
CA ASP A 72 -0.97 -15.09 12.16
C ASP A 72 0.38 -15.39 11.47
N TYR A 73 0.43 -15.29 10.14
CA TYR A 73 1.64 -15.65 9.36
C TYR A 73 1.78 -14.85 8.05
N GLU A 74 2.91 -15.07 7.36
CA GLU A 74 3.26 -14.42 6.08
C GLU A 74 3.15 -12.88 6.09
N PRO A 75 3.77 -12.17 7.05
CA PRO A 75 3.74 -10.72 7.06
C PRO A 75 4.50 -10.14 5.86
N ARG A 76 3.92 -9.09 5.27
CA ARG A 76 4.53 -8.22 4.26
C ARG A 76 4.28 -6.76 4.56
N LEU A 77 5.33 -5.95 4.44
CA LEU A 77 5.22 -4.51 4.50
C LEU A 77 5.06 -3.93 3.09
N SER A 78 4.21 -2.92 2.98
CA SER A 78 4.22 -1.99 1.84
C SER A 78 5.58 -1.30 1.70
N ALA A 79 5.89 -0.78 0.51
CA ALA A 79 7.19 -0.17 0.22
C ALA A 79 7.50 1.10 1.03
N ASP A 80 6.48 1.83 1.51
CA ASP A 80 6.65 2.93 2.46
C ASP A 80 6.73 2.46 3.93
N GLY A 81 6.50 1.17 4.16
CA GLY A 81 6.46 0.48 5.44
C GLY A 81 5.33 0.95 6.36
N LEU A 82 4.32 1.66 5.84
CA LEU A 82 3.22 2.19 6.62
C LEU A 82 2.04 1.22 6.71
N THR A 83 1.97 0.23 5.85
CA THR A 83 0.92 -0.79 5.83
C THR A 83 1.55 -2.16 5.97
N LEU A 84 1.10 -2.92 6.98
CA LEU A 84 1.36 -4.34 7.14
C LEU A 84 0.20 -5.11 6.52
N TYR A 85 0.52 -6.11 5.71
CA TYR A 85 -0.36 -7.14 5.22
C TYR A 85 0.07 -8.47 5.83
N PHE A 86 -0.86 -9.33 6.19
CA PHE A 86 -0.55 -10.64 6.75
C PHE A 86 -1.76 -11.55 6.62
N VAL A 87 -1.56 -12.84 6.87
CA VAL A 87 -2.64 -13.83 6.90
C VAL A 87 -3.07 -14.07 8.34
N ARG A 88 -4.37 -14.21 8.58
CA ARG A 88 -4.94 -14.64 9.86
C ARG A 88 -5.94 -15.77 9.63
N GLY A 89 -5.81 -16.84 10.41
CA GLY A 89 -6.68 -18.03 10.31
C GLY A 89 -5.95 -19.26 9.77
N LYS A 90 -6.55 -20.44 9.93
CA LYS A 90 -5.89 -21.71 9.61
C LYS A 90 -5.96 -22.01 8.12
N PRO A 91 -4.86 -22.41 7.46
CA PRO A 91 -4.94 -23.00 6.12
C PRO A 91 -5.89 -24.20 6.10
N GLY A 92 -6.73 -24.29 5.07
CA GLY A 92 -7.85 -25.22 4.94
C GLY A 92 -9.05 -24.87 5.83
N GLY A 93 -9.09 -23.66 6.39
CA GLY A 93 -10.03 -23.24 7.43
C GLY A 93 -10.63 -21.85 7.22
N GLY A 94 -10.50 -21.27 6.02
CA GLY A 94 -10.94 -19.90 5.72
C GLY A 94 -9.94 -18.88 6.22
N ALA A 95 -8.64 -19.09 5.94
CA ALA A 95 -7.61 -18.12 6.24
C ALA A 95 -7.79 -16.86 5.37
N ASP A 96 -7.69 -15.69 6.00
CA ASP A 96 -8.02 -14.41 5.38
C ASP A 96 -6.81 -13.48 5.34
N LEU A 97 -6.76 -12.61 4.34
CA LEU A 97 -5.80 -11.51 4.31
C LEU A 97 -6.26 -10.38 5.22
N TYR A 98 -5.35 -9.88 6.05
CA TYR A 98 -5.55 -8.78 6.97
C TYR A 98 -4.58 -7.64 6.69
N THR A 99 -4.93 -6.45 7.16
CA THR A 99 -4.07 -5.28 7.11
C THR A 99 -4.11 -4.47 8.40
N ALA A 100 -2.97 -3.90 8.77
CA ALA A 100 -2.85 -2.91 9.84
C ALA A 100 -2.00 -1.74 9.36
N ARG A 101 -2.35 -0.52 9.78
CA ARG A 101 -1.64 0.70 9.41
C ARG A 101 -0.76 1.18 10.55
N ARG A 102 0.47 1.57 10.23
CA ARG A 102 1.38 2.25 11.14
C ARG A 102 1.04 3.74 11.20
N THR A 103 0.90 4.25 12.40
CA THR A 103 0.67 5.66 12.71
C THR A 103 1.77 6.17 13.64
N PRO A 104 1.85 7.49 13.91
CA PRO A 104 2.76 8.01 14.92
C PRO A 104 2.54 7.42 16.32
N ASP A 105 1.31 7.01 16.63
CA ASP A 105 0.91 6.49 17.95
C ASP A 105 1.01 4.95 18.05
N GLY A 106 1.46 4.28 16.99
CA GLY A 106 1.55 2.81 16.91
C GLY A 106 0.76 2.22 15.76
N TRP A 107 0.48 0.92 15.83
CA TRP A 107 -0.31 0.22 14.81
C TRP A 107 -1.81 0.36 15.08
N THR A 108 -2.60 0.48 14.02
CA THR A 108 -4.06 0.36 14.12
C THR A 108 -4.47 -1.09 14.39
N GLU A 109 -5.69 -1.28 14.89
CA GLU A 109 -6.33 -2.60 14.95
C GLU A 109 -6.28 -3.25 13.55
N PRO A 110 -5.86 -4.52 13.43
CA PRO A 110 -5.91 -5.21 12.16
C PRO A 110 -7.34 -5.40 11.65
N ALA A 111 -7.55 -5.18 10.36
CA ALA A 111 -8.83 -5.36 9.69
C ALA A 111 -8.69 -6.33 8.50
N PRO A 112 -9.71 -7.18 8.23
CA PRO A 112 -9.69 -8.04 7.06
C PRO A 112 -9.75 -7.22 5.76
N LEU A 113 -9.10 -7.70 4.70
CA LEU A 113 -9.16 -7.12 3.36
C LEU A 113 -10.45 -7.52 2.64
N GLY A 114 -11.58 -7.01 3.13
CA GLY A 114 -12.91 -7.52 2.80
C GLY A 114 -13.21 -7.76 1.31
N ALA A 115 -12.95 -6.81 0.40
CA ALA A 115 -13.25 -7.00 -1.03
C ALA A 115 -12.29 -7.97 -1.75
N ILE A 116 -11.18 -8.32 -1.12
CA ILE A 116 -10.19 -9.25 -1.66
C ILE A 116 -10.50 -10.67 -1.17
N ASN A 117 -10.84 -10.81 0.11
CA ASN A 117 -11.10 -12.11 0.73
C ASN A 117 -12.37 -12.78 0.17
N ASP A 118 -12.29 -14.09 -0.06
CA ASP A 118 -13.41 -14.93 -0.45
C ASP A 118 -13.86 -15.82 0.73
N PRO A 119 -15.13 -15.75 1.16
CA PRO A 119 -15.60 -16.48 2.35
C PRO A 119 -15.62 -18.01 2.18
N GLY A 120 -15.44 -18.53 0.96
CA GLY A 120 -15.42 -19.95 0.65
C GLY A 120 -14.03 -20.52 0.36
N ALA A 121 -12.97 -19.72 0.56
CA ALA A 121 -11.60 -20.07 0.19
C ALA A 121 -10.61 -19.68 1.29
N ASP A 122 -9.37 -20.13 1.17
CA ASP A 122 -8.26 -19.50 1.85
C ASP A 122 -7.60 -18.46 0.91
N ASP A 123 -7.22 -17.33 1.50
CA ASP A 123 -6.48 -16.26 0.84
C ASP A 123 -5.19 -15.97 1.58
N LEU A 124 -4.08 -16.21 0.88
CA LEU A 124 -2.78 -16.41 1.50
C LEU A 124 -1.67 -15.68 0.71
N GLY A 125 -0.50 -15.50 1.31
CA GLY A 125 0.69 -14.92 0.67
C GLY A 125 0.51 -13.51 0.10
N PRO A 126 0.01 -12.54 0.89
CA PRO A 126 -0.19 -11.19 0.37
C PRO A 126 1.15 -10.56 -0.03
N GLU A 127 1.29 -10.07 -1.25
CA GLU A 127 2.50 -9.43 -1.77
C GLU A 127 2.14 -8.08 -2.44
N PRO A 128 2.32 -6.95 -1.75
CA PRO A 128 1.96 -5.64 -2.27
C PRO A 128 2.98 -5.17 -3.32
N SER A 129 2.51 -4.62 -4.43
CA SER A 129 3.39 -4.01 -5.42
C SER A 129 4.09 -2.76 -4.85
N PRO A 130 5.33 -2.45 -5.26
CA PRO A 130 6.07 -1.30 -4.73
C PRO A 130 5.38 0.05 -4.94
N ASP A 131 4.54 0.17 -5.98
CA ASP A 131 3.76 1.38 -6.27
C ASP A 131 2.43 1.46 -5.49
N GLY A 132 2.11 0.43 -4.71
CA GLY A 132 0.90 0.30 -3.89
C GLY A 132 -0.39 0.07 -4.67
N ARG A 133 -0.31 -0.20 -5.99
CA ARG A 133 -1.50 -0.29 -6.86
C ARG A 133 -2.03 -1.71 -7.04
N SER A 134 -1.24 -2.73 -6.72
CA SER A 134 -1.62 -4.13 -6.85
C SER A 134 -1.29 -4.89 -5.57
N LEU A 135 -2.11 -5.90 -5.26
CA LEU A 135 -1.80 -6.92 -4.26
C LEU A 135 -1.88 -8.27 -4.96
N TYR A 136 -0.76 -8.97 -5.02
CA TYR A 136 -0.71 -10.36 -5.47
C TYR A 136 -0.89 -11.27 -4.27
N PHE A 137 -1.53 -12.41 -4.47
CA PHE A 137 -1.79 -13.39 -3.42
C PHE A 137 -2.15 -14.73 -4.08
N TYR A 138 -2.22 -15.80 -3.30
CA TYR A 138 -2.69 -17.09 -3.79
C TYR A 138 -3.97 -17.53 -3.07
N SER A 139 -4.84 -18.24 -3.78
CA SER A 139 -6.17 -18.61 -3.31
C SER A 139 -6.71 -19.85 -4.02
N ASP A 140 -7.44 -20.68 -3.28
CA ASP A 140 -8.19 -21.83 -3.79
C ASP A 140 -9.65 -21.49 -4.13
N ARG A 141 -9.97 -20.20 -4.24
CA ARG A 141 -11.28 -19.71 -4.68
C ARG A 141 -11.69 -20.24 -6.05
N ALA A 142 -13.00 -20.32 -6.26
CA ALA A 142 -13.58 -20.70 -7.54
C ALA A 142 -13.17 -19.76 -8.69
N GLY A 143 -13.07 -20.30 -9.91
CA GLY A 143 -12.65 -19.57 -11.11
C GLY A 143 -11.15 -19.65 -11.39
N GLY A 144 -10.39 -20.38 -10.57
CA GLY A 144 -9.03 -20.82 -10.86
C GLY A 144 -8.96 -22.06 -11.77
N LEU A 145 -7.73 -22.54 -11.96
CA LEU A 145 -7.37 -23.66 -12.81
C LEU A 145 -6.95 -24.91 -12.02
N GLY A 146 -6.60 -24.75 -10.74
CA GLY A 146 -6.16 -25.82 -9.86
C GLY A 146 -6.58 -25.61 -8.40
N GLY A 147 -5.74 -26.05 -7.48
CA GLY A 147 -5.89 -25.76 -6.05
C GLY A 147 -5.62 -24.29 -5.77
N TYR A 148 -4.46 -23.97 -5.21
CA TYR A 148 -4.06 -22.58 -4.99
C TYR A 148 -3.47 -21.94 -6.26
N ASP A 149 -4.20 -21.00 -6.83
CA ASP A 149 -3.79 -20.21 -7.97
C ASP A 149 -3.27 -18.83 -7.53
N LEU A 150 -2.48 -18.17 -8.38
CA LEU A 150 -2.12 -16.76 -8.20
C LEU A 150 -3.20 -15.82 -8.74
N TRP A 151 -3.53 -14.83 -7.90
CA TRP A 151 -4.51 -13.79 -8.15
C TRP A 151 -3.91 -12.40 -7.95
N VAL A 152 -4.53 -11.40 -8.56
CA VAL A 152 -4.18 -9.99 -8.34
C VAL A 152 -5.41 -9.14 -8.10
N ALA A 153 -5.39 -8.37 -7.00
CA ALA A 153 -6.33 -7.28 -6.75
C ALA A 153 -5.67 -5.95 -7.13
N ARG A 154 -6.41 -5.06 -7.81
CA ARG A 154 -5.91 -3.72 -8.18
C ARG A 154 -6.64 -2.64 -7.40
N ARG A 155 -5.97 -1.53 -7.10
CA ARG A 155 -6.63 -0.35 -6.53
C ARG A 155 -7.40 0.42 -7.60
N SER A 156 -8.61 0.84 -7.24
CA SER A 156 -9.41 1.83 -7.96
C SER A 156 -8.84 3.24 -7.75
N SER A 157 -9.31 4.20 -8.55
CA SER A 157 -8.94 5.62 -8.44
C SER A 157 -9.33 6.27 -7.12
N ASP A 158 -10.34 5.73 -6.43
CA ASP A 158 -10.77 6.16 -5.09
C ASP A 158 -9.96 5.50 -3.95
N GLY A 159 -9.01 4.63 -4.30
CA GLY A 159 -8.16 3.92 -3.35
C GLY A 159 -8.74 2.60 -2.83
N SER A 160 -9.98 2.25 -3.17
CA SER A 160 -10.59 0.95 -2.84
C SER A 160 -9.94 -0.19 -3.63
N TRP A 161 -10.06 -1.42 -3.14
CA TRP A 161 -9.64 -2.61 -3.87
C TRP A 161 -10.73 -3.07 -4.82
N LEU A 162 -10.36 -3.36 -6.07
CA LEU A 162 -11.20 -4.02 -7.05
C LEU A 162 -11.20 -5.54 -6.81
N ALA A 163 -12.23 -6.20 -7.33
CA ALA A 163 -12.35 -7.66 -7.30
C ALA A 163 -11.08 -8.33 -7.87
N PRO A 164 -10.55 -9.37 -7.21
CA PRO A 164 -9.36 -10.05 -7.70
C PRO A 164 -9.55 -10.76 -9.03
N VAL A 165 -8.48 -10.86 -9.82
CA VAL A 165 -8.46 -11.51 -11.13
C VAL A 165 -7.39 -12.60 -11.13
N ASN A 166 -7.76 -13.80 -11.61
CA ASN A 166 -6.83 -14.92 -11.80
C ASN A 166 -5.80 -14.57 -12.88
N LEU A 167 -4.53 -14.92 -12.68
CA LEU A 167 -3.46 -14.59 -13.64
C LEU A 167 -3.46 -15.49 -14.90
N GLY A 168 -4.34 -16.48 -14.97
CA GLY A 168 -4.58 -17.31 -16.15
C GLY A 168 -3.56 -18.42 -16.35
N PRO A 169 -3.75 -19.26 -17.40
CA PRO A 169 -3.02 -20.52 -17.60
C PRO A 169 -1.55 -20.36 -17.99
N ALA A 170 -1.11 -19.13 -18.28
CA ALA A 170 0.31 -18.86 -18.52
C ALA A 170 1.11 -18.80 -17.21
N VAL A 171 0.42 -18.65 -16.07
CA VAL A 171 1.01 -18.50 -14.74
C VAL A 171 0.54 -19.61 -13.80
N ASN A 172 -0.76 -19.94 -13.86
CA ASN A 172 -1.40 -20.95 -13.02
C ASN A 172 -1.53 -22.29 -13.76
N SER A 173 -1.58 -23.39 -13.01
CA SER A 173 -1.64 -24.77 -13.53
C SER A 173 -2.47 -25.70 -12.68
#